data_AF-A0A453PTD4-F1
#
_entry.id   AF-A0A453PTD4-F1
#
_cell.length_a   1.000
_cell.length_b   1.000
_cell.length_c   1.000
_cell.angle_alpha   90.00
_cell.angle_beta   90.00
_cell.angle_gamma   90.00
#
_symmetry.space_group_name_H-M   'P 1'
#
loop_
_entity.id
_entity.type
_entity.pdbx_description
1 polymer ?
#
loop_
_entity_poly.entity_id
_entity_poly.type
_entity_poly.pdbx_seq_one_letter_code
_entity_poly.pdbx_strand_id
1 'polypeptide(L)'
;FVNSKSGGRHGPELKVRLHELISKEQVFDLSVVKPSDFVRYGLGCLERLADQGDNCAKDIRANLRIMVAGGDGTVGWVLGCLQELNKSKREPVPPTGIIPLGTGNDLARSFGWGGSFPFGWRSAVKRYLNKAVSASVVHLDSWQAVIRMPEGEITELPHALKKAEPADQLEFSKASGSELTEKASCYKGVFYNYLSIGMDAQVAYGFHHLRDEKPYLAQGPVANKVRKELL
;
A
#
# COMPACT_ATOMS: atom_id res chain seq x y z
N PHE A 1 -10.20 -0.23 -4.60
CA PHE A 1 -9.35 0.95 -4.87
C PHE A 1 -8.57 0.76 -6.16
N VAL A 2 -8.50 1.80 -6.99
CA VAL A 2 -7.74 1.80 -8.24
C VAL A 2 -6.82 3.02 -8.24
N ASN A 3 -5.52 2.81 -8.42
CA ASN A 3 -4.59 3.88 -8.71
C ASN A 3 -4.54 4.13 -10.23
N SER A 4 -5.31 5.11 -10.70
CA SER A 4 -5.40 5.48 -12.11
C SER A 4 -4.06 5.94 -12.72
N LYS A 5 -3.09 6.34 -11.88
CA LYS A 5 -1.74 6.76 -12.32
C LYS A 5 -0.73 5.61 -12.45
N SER A 6 -1.05 4.40 -12.00
CA SER A 6 -0.15 3.23 -12.06
C SER A 6 -0.31 2.42 -13.36
N GLY A 7 0.73 1.66 -13.73
CA GLY A 7 0.64 0.58 -14.73
C GLY A 7 0.54 1.02 -16.18
N GLY A 8 1.37 1.97 -16.61
CA GLY A 8 1.46 2.32 -18.04
C GLY A 8 0.21 2.99 -18.61
N ARG A 9 -0.60 3.63 -17.76
CA ARG A 9 -1.88 4.29 -18.08
C ARG A 9 -3.09 3.37 -18.30
N HIS A 10 -3.03 2.09 -17.90
CA HIS A 10 -4.20 1.19 -17.96
C HIS A 10 -5.23 1.38 -16.84
N GLY A 11 -4.96 2.30 -15.89
CA GLY A 11 -5.81 2.55 -14.73
C GLY A 11 -7.23 3.02 -15.07
N PRO A 12 -7.43 3.99 -15.98
CA PRO A 12 -8.77 4.41 -16.42
C PRO A 12 -9.57 3.29 -17.09
N GLU A 13 -8.97 2.50 -18.00
CA GLU A 13 -9.66 1.38 -18.65
C GLU A 13 -9.99 0.27 -17.65
N LEU A 14 -9.10 0.01 -16.68
CA LEU A 14 -9.37 -0.91 -15.60
C LEU A 14 -10.58 -0.46 -14.76
N LYS A 15 -10.67 0.84 -14.45
CA LYS A 15 -11.81 1.40 -13.72
C LYS A 15 -13.12 1.20 -14.48
N VAL A 16 -13.13 1.50 -15.78
CA VAL A 16 -14.31 1.25 -16.64
C VAL A 16 -14.69 -0.23 -16.59
N ARG A 17 -13.73 -1.13 -16.75
CA ARG A 17 -14.00 -2.57 -16.71
C ARG A 17 -14.49 -3.04 -15.34
N LEU A 18 -14.02 -2.46 -14.25
CA LEU A 18 -14.54 -2.76 -12.91
C LEU A 18 -15.99 -2.29 -12.77
N HIS A 19 -16.33 -1.11 -13.28
CA HIS A 19 -17.72 -0.62 -13.28
C HIS A 19 -18.68 -1.47 -14.13
N GLU A 20 -18.18 -2.22 -15.11
CA GLU A 20 -18.98 -3.21 -15.86
C GLU A 20 -19.21 -4.51 -15.07
N LEU A 21 -18.41 -4.79 -14.05
CA LEU A 21 -18.43 -6.06 -13.31
C LEU A 21 -18.98 -5.93 -11.89
N ILE A 22 -18.84 -4.76 -11.25
CA ILE A 22 -19.27 -4.46 -9.89
C ILE A 22 -19.84 -3.04 -9.78
N SER A 23 -20.54 -2.75 -8.68
CA SER A 23 -21.23 -1.46 -8.50
C SER A 23 -20.28 -0.27 -8.56
N LYS A 24 -20.75 0.86 -9.07
CA LYS A 24 -19.92 2.07 -9.18
C LYS A 24 -19.46 2.59 -7.83
N GLU A 25 -20.30 2.42 -6.82
CA GLU A 25 -20.09 2.79 -5.42
C GLU A 25 -19.04 1.91 -4.73
N GLN A 26 -18.63 0.80 -5.36
CA GLN A 26 -17.60 -0.12 -4.85
C GLN A 26 -16.21 0.13 -5.47
N VAL A 27 -16.11 1.03 -6.47
CA VAL A 27 -14.87 1.28 -7.20
C VAL A 27 -14.36 2.70 -6.91
N PHE A 28 -13.41 2.78 -5.99
CA PHE A 28 -12.79 4.05 -5.59
C PHE A 28 -11.51 4.32 -6.37
N ASP A 29 -11.44 5.48 -7.03
CA ASP A 29 -10.22 6.01 -7.63
C ASP A 29 -9.41 6.75 -6.57
N LEU A 30 -8.17 6.32 -6.35
CA LEU A 30 -7.29 6.87 -5.30
C LEU A 30 -6.83 8.31 -5.55
N SER A 31 -7.01 8.82 -6.77
CA SER A 31 -6.81 10.24 -7.06
C SER A 31 -7.96 11.13 -6.57
N VAL A 32 -9.12 10.53 -6.31
CA VAL A 32 -10.36 11.24 -5.92
C VAL A 32 -10.72 10.95 -4.46
N VAL A 33 -10.66 9.69 -4.05
CA VAL A 33 -11.06 9.23 -2.71
C VAL A 33 -9.85 8.65 -2.00
N LYS A 34 -9.46 9.26 -0.88
CA LYS A 34 -8.36 8.74 -0.06
C LYS A 34 -8.85 7.50 0.71
N PRO A 35 -8.01 6.48 0.91
CA PRO A 35 -8.37 5.31 1.72
C PRO A 35 -8.80 5.68 3.15
N SER A 36 -8.21 6.73 3.73
CA SER A 36 -8.60 7.28 5.03
C SER A 36 -10.06 7.74 5.06
N ASP A 37 -10.54 8.35 3.98
CA ASP A 37 -11.91 8.87 3.89
C ASP A 37 -12.90 7.71 3.77
N PHE A 38 -12.53 6.65 3.05
CA PHE A 38 -13.31 5.42 3.03
C PHE A 38 -13.40 4.79 4.43
N VAL A 39 -12.29 4.68 5.16
CA VAL A 39 -12.28 4.10 6.52
C VAL A 39 -13.12 4.91 7.50
N ARG A 40 -13.05 6.25 7.39
CA ARG A 40 -13.79 7.16 8.27
C ARG A 40 -15.28 7.21 7.94
N TYR A 41 -15.62 7.43 6.67
CA TYR A 41 -16.98 7.72 6.25
C TYR A 41 -17.67 6.52 5.62
N GLY A 42 -17.03 5.86 4.65
CA GLY A 42 -17.62 4.71 3.96
C GLY A 42 -17.88 3.54 4.91
N LEU A 43 -16.84 3.07 5.60
CA LEU A 43 -16.95 1.99 6.57
C LEU A 43 -17.70 2.44 7.82
N GLY A 44 -17.50 3.68 8.28
CA GLY A 44 -18.22 4.21 9.46
C GLY A 44 -19.74 4.28 9.26
N CYS A 45 -20.20 4.63 8.06
CA CYS A 45 -21.63 4.58 7.73
C CYS A 45 -22.18 3.16 7.73
N LEU A 46 -21.43 2.19 7.18
CA LEU A 46 -21.82 0.78 7.18
C LEU A 46 -21.93 0.23 8.61
N GLU A 47 -20.93 0.51 9.45
CA GLU A 47 -20.90 0.10 10.85
C GLU A 47 -22.08 0.70 11.63
N ARG A 48 -22.37 1.99 11.43
CA ARG A 48 -23.52 2.64 12.06
C ARG A 48 -24.86 1.99 11.69
N LEU A 49 -25.03 1.58 10.42
CA LEU A 49 -26.23 0.84 10.01
C LEU A 49 -26.30 -0.54 10.67
N ALA A 50 -25.16 -1.23 10.75
CA ALA A 50 -25.05 -2.50 11.44
C ALA A 50 -25.42 -2.36 12.94
N ASP A 51 -24.94 -1.32 13.60
CA ASP A 51 -25.24 -1.02 15.02
C ASP A 51 -26.72 -0.68 15.24
N GLN A 52 -27.38 -0.09 14.23
CA GLN A 52 -28.82 0.17 14.24
C GLN A 52 -29.68 -1.09 14.01
N GLY A 53 -29.06 -2.25 13.83
CA GLY A 53 -29.75 -3.53 13.69
C GLY A 53 -29.95 -4.00 12.25
N ASP A 54 -29.36 -3.33 11.25
CA ASP A 54 -29.42 -3.79 9.86
C ASP A 54 -28.56 -5.06 9.69
N ASN A 55 -29.23 -6.19 9.47
CA ASN A 55 -28.57 -7.48 9.30
C ASN A 55 -27.73 -7.56 8.02
N CYS A 56 -28.15 -6.91 6.94
CA CYS A 56 -27.39 -6.86 5.70
C CYS A 56 -26.09 -6.08 5.91
N ALA A 57 -26.15 -4.96 6.63
CA ALA A 57 -24.96 -4.18 6.96
C ALA A 57 -23.97 -4.98 7.83
N LYS A 58 -24.46 -5.75 8.82
CA LYS A 58 -23.65 -6.66 9.64
C LYS A 58 -22.95 -7.71 8.77
N ASP A 59 -23.69 -8.38 7.90
CA ASP A 59 -23.16 -9.42 7.02
C ASP A 59 -22.13 -8.87 6.03
N ILE A 60 -22.41 -7.69 5.44
CA ILE A 60 -21.45 -7.01 4.58
C ILE A 60 -20.19 -6.65 5.37
N ARG A 61 -20.32 -6.09 6.58
CA ARG A 61 -19.18 -5.68 7.40
C ARG A 61 -18.28 -6.86 7.79
N ALA A 62 -18.88 -8.02 8.07
CA ALA A 62 -18.17 -9.25 8.42
C ALA A 62 -17.46 -9.89 7.22
N ASN A 63 -18.05 -9.77 6.02
CA ASN A 63 -17.54 -10.43 4.80
C ASN A 63 -16.81 -9.48 3.84
N LEU A 64 -16.65 -8.20 4.19
CA LEU A 64 -16.04 -7.18 3.35
C LEU A 64 -14.59 -7.55 3.01
N ARG A 65 -14.25 -7.50 1.72
CA ARG A 65 -12.88 -7.67 1.22
C ARG A 65 -12.50 -6.45 0.38
N ILE A 66 -11.24 -6.04 0.48
CA ILE A 66 -10.72 -4.88 -0.26
C ILE A 66 -9.81 -5.37 -1.37
N MET A 67 -10.00 -4.82 -2.58
CA MET A 67 -9.08 -5.03 -3.70
C MET A 67 -8.36 -3.73 -4.01
N VAL A 68 -7.03 -3.80 -4.15
CA VAL A 68 -6.18 -2.65 -4.51
C VAL A 68 -5.51 -2.91 -5.84
N ALA A 69 -5.82 -2.10 -6.84
CA ALA A 69 -5.13 -2.10 -8.12
C ALA A 69 -4.05 -1.01 -8.15
N GLY A 70 -2.78 -1.43 -8.06
CA GLY A 70 -1.64 -0.54 -7.91
C GLY A 70 -0.32 -1.31 -7.75
N GLY A 71 0.77 -0.58 -7.48
CA GLY A 71 2.04 -1.15 -7.02
C GLY A 71 2.15 -1.20 -5.49
N ASP A 72 3.28 -1.67 -4.97
CA ASP A 72 3.48 -1.86 -3.52
C ASP A 72 3.24 -0.60 -2.69
N GLY A 73 3.68 0.57 -3.15
CA GLY A 73 3.42 1.84 -2.44
C GLY A 73 1.93 2.19 -2.33
N THR A 74 1.14 1.84 -3.36
CA THR A 74 -0.32 2.02 -3.32
C THR A 74 -0.97 1.05 -2.34
N VAL A 75 -0.53 -0.22 -2.36
CA VAL A 75 -1.02 -1.24 -1.43
C VAL A 75 -0.66 -0.86 0.00
N GLY A 76 0.57 -0.44 0.26
CA GLY A 76 1.03 0.02 1.57
C GLY A 76 0.25 1.22 2.08
N TRP A 77 -0.10 2.18 1.21
CA TRP A 77 -0.95 3.31 1.61
C TRP A 77 -2.34 2.85 2.10
N VAL A 78 -2.99 1.94 1.36
CA VAL A 78 -4.29 1.39 1.77
C VAL A 78 -4.17 0.60 3.07
N LEU A 79 -3.18 -0.30 3.18
CA LEU A 79 -2.94 -1.10 4.38
C LEU A 79 -2.67 -0.21 5.60
N GLY A 80 -1.87 0.85 5.45
CA GLY A 80 -1.61 1.81 6.52
C GLY A 80 -2.87 2.52 7.02
N CYS A 81 -3.82 2.85 6.13
CA CYS A 81 -5.10 3.39 6.53
C CYS A 81 -6.00 2.35 7.22
N LEU A 82 -5.99 1.09 6.77
CA LEU A 82 -6.76 0.01 7.39
C LEU A 82 -6.20 -0.37 8.77
N GLN A 83 -4.90 -0.22 9.00
CA GLN A 83 -4.27 -0.46 10.29
C GLN A 83 -4.84 0.42 11.41
N GLU A 84 -5.39 1.59 11.09
CA GLU A 84 -6.08 2.45 12.07
C GLU A 84 -7.32 1.77 12.67
N LEU A 85 -7.95 0.84 11.94
CA LEU A 85 -9.04 0.02 12.49
C LEU A 85 -8.55 -0.87 13.62
N ASN A 86 -7.42 -1.56 13.45
CA ASN A 86 -6.83 -2.39 14.50
C ASN A 86 -6.46 -1.54 15.74
N LYS A 87 -5.82 -0.38 15.53
CA LYS A 87 -5.46 0.54 16.63
C LYS A 87 -6.66 1.02 17.42
N SER A 88 -7.79 1.22 16.75
CA SER A 88 -9.07 1.63 17.35
C SER A 88 -9.95 0.45 17.79
N LYS A 89 -9.44 -0.78 17.73
CA LYS A 89 -10.18 -2.03 18.06
C LYS A 89 -11.47 -2.20 17.25
N ARG A 90 -11.51 -1.70 16.02
CA ARG A 90 -12.63 -1.80 15.07
C ARG A 90 -12.47 -3.05 14.19
N GLU A 91 -12.86 -4.20 14.74
CA GLU A 91 -12.78 -5.49 14.05
C GLU A 91 -14.06 -5.83 13.27
N PRO A 92 -13.98 -6.67 12.20
CA PRO A 92 -12.75 -7.20 11.61
C PRO A 92 -12.00 -6.17 10.75
N VAL A 93 -10.67 -6.22 10.67
CA VAL A 93 -9.93 -5.50 9.61
C VAL A 93 -10.16 -6.21 8.25
N PRO A 94 -10.69 -5.54 7.21
CA PRO A 94 -10.99 -6.19 5.94
C PRO A 94 -9.72 -6.75 5.26
N PRO A 95 -9.69 -8.03 4.85
CA PRO A 95 -8.56 -8.59 4.12
C PRO A 95 -8.39 -7.89 2.77
N THR A 96 -7.14 -7.74 2.34
CA THR A 96 -6.78 -6.98 1.15
C THR A 96 -6.12 -7.87 0.09
N GLY A 97 -6.71 -7.92 -1.10
CA GLY A 97 -6.13 -8.52 -2.30
C GLY A 97 -5.55 -7.49 -3.25
N ILE A 98 -4.67 -7.94 -4.16
CA ILE A 98 -3.87 -7.04 -4.99
C ILE A 98 -4.10 -7.34 -6.48
N ILE A 99 -4.29 -6.29 -7.28
CA ILE A 99 -4.16 -6.33 -8.74
C ILE A 99 -2.83 -5.63 -9.09
N PRO A 100 -1.80 -6.38 -9.52
CA PRO A 100 -0.42 -5.89 -9.64
C PRO A 100 -0.25 -4.96 -10.85
N LEU A 101 -0.46 -3.66 -10.67
CA LEU A 101 -0.27 -2.64 -11.71
C LEU A 101 1.10 -1.95 -11.67
N GLY A 102 1.94 -2.25 -10.67
CA GLY A 102 3.29 -1.68 -10.56
C GLY A 102 4.34 -2.43 -11.38
N THR A 103 5.59 -2.01 -11.23
CA THR A 103 6.77 -2.71 -11.77
C THR A 103 7.42 -3.64 -10.73
N GLY A 104 7.37 -3.23 -9.44
CA GLY A 104 7.88 -3.98 -8.27
C GLY A 104 6.96 -5.14 -7.90
N ASN A 105 5.74 -4.87 -7.44
CA ASN A 105 4.69 -5.85 -7.09
C ASN A 105 5.16 -7.02 -6.21
N ASP A 106 6.08 -6.76 -5.29
CA ASP A 106 6.65 -7.82 -4.45
C ASP A 106 5.62 -8.41 -3.49
N LEU A 107 4.74 -7.58 -2.91
CA LEU A 107 3.62 -8.06 -2.09
C LEU A 107 2.71 -8.97 -2.91
N ALA A 108 2.38 -8.56 -4.13
CA ALA A 108 1.51 -9.35 -4.99
C ALA A 108 2.13 -10.71 -5.34
N ARG A 109 3.46 -10.80 -5.52
CA ARG A 109 4.15 -12.08 -5.72
C ARG A 109 4.13 -12.95 -4.46
N SER A 110 4.49 -12.38 -3.32
CA SER A 110 4.54 -13.10 -2.04
C SER A 110 3.19 -13.71 -1.64
N PHE A 111 2.09 -13.02 -1.95
CA PHE A 111 0.72 -13.48 -1.66
C PHE A 111 0.03 -14.17 -2.87
N GLY A 112 0.78 -14.48 -3.92
CA GLY A 112 0.28 -15.26 -5.06
C GLY A 112 -0.70 -14.53 -5.98
N TRP A 113 -0.80 -13.20 -5.93
CA TRP A 113 -1.59 -12.36 -6.84
C TRP A 113 -0.90 -12.08 -8.19
N GLY A 114 0.36 -12.51 -8.32
CA GLY A 114 1.15 -12.43 -9.54
C GLY A 114 2.03 -11.18 -9.61
N GLY A 115 2.97 -11.18 -10.55
CA GLY A 115 4.00 -10.14 -10.63
C GLY A 115 3.71 -8.99 -11.59
N SER A 116 2.72 -9.13 -12.46
CA SER A 116 2.34 -8.11 -13.45
C SER A 116 0.90 -8.32 -13.92
N PHE A 117 0.29 -7.25 -14.41
CA PHE A 117 -1.05 -7.32 -14.95
C PHE A 117 -1.05 -7.95 -16.35
N PRO A 118 -1.86 -9.00 -16.62
CA PRO A 118 -1.79 -9.75 -17.87
C PRO A 118 -2.21 -8.94 -19.11
N PHE A 119 -1.59 -9.23 -20.27
CA PHE A 119 -1.98 -8.67 -21.58
C PHE A 119 -3.47 -8.86 -21.92
N GLY A 120 -4.05 -10.02 -21.56
CA GLY A 120 -5.50 -10.30 -21.64
C GLY A 120 -6.30 -9.66 -20.51
N TRP A 121 -6.12 -8.36 -20.30
CA TRP A 121 -6.49 -7.66 -19.07
C TRP A 121 -7.98 -7.72 -18.74
N ARG A 122 -8.87 -7.60 -19.72
CA ARG A 122 -10.34 -7.61 -19.50
C ARG A 122 -10.84 -8.88 -18.82
N SER A 123 -10.31 -10.03 -19.24
CA SER A 123 -10.60 -11.33 -18.62
C SER A 123 -9.85 -11.50 -17.31
N ALA A 124 -8.68 -10.89 -17.18
CA ALA A 124 -7.91 -10.91 -15.94
C ALA A 124 -8.65 -10.23 -14.79
N VAL A 125 -9.31 -9.07 -15.02
CA VAL A 125 -10.09 -8.37 -13.97
C VAL A 125 -11.11 -9.30 -13.32
N LYS A 126 -11.90 -10.03 -14.14
CA LYS A 126 -12.88 -10.98 -13.64
C LYS A 126 -12.23 -12.11 -12.82
N ARG A 127 -11.08 -12.62 -13.25
CA ARG A 127 -10.32 -13.63 -12.48
C ARG A 127 -9.82 -13.09 -11.14
N TYR A 128 -9.35 -11.86 -11.10
CA TYR A 128 -8.93 -11.20 -9.85
C TYR A 128 -10.10 -11.03 -8.88
N LEU A 129 -11.27 -10.60 -9.36
CA LEU A 129 -12.47 -10.49 -8.54
C LEU A 129 -12.96 -11.85 -8.03
N ASN A 130 -13.01 -12.88 -8.89
CA ASN A 130 -13.36 -14.23 -8.47
C ASN A 130 -12.38 -14.77 -7.42
N LYS A 131 -11.07 -14.55 -7.64
CA LYS A 131 -10.04 -14.91 -6.66
C LYS A 131 -10.21 -14.15 -5.34
N ALA A 132 -10.61 -12.88 -5.38
CA ALA A 132 -10.90 -12.09 -4.18
C ALA A 132 -12.00 -12.72 -3.32
N VAL A 133 -13.00 -13.36 -3.94
CA VAL A 133 -14.08 -14.04 -3.22
C VAL A 133 -13.61 -15.36 -2.62
N SER A 134 -12.85 -16.17 -3.37
CA SER A 134 -12.52 -17.54 -2.98
C SER A 134 -11.16 -17.73 -2.28
N ALA A 135 -10.25 -16.73 -2.34
CA ALA A 135 -8.92 -16.87 -1.77
C ALA A 135 -8.98 -16.97 -0.23
N SER A 136 -8.06 -17.77 0.32
CA SER A 136 -7.82 -17.82 1.76
C SER A 136 -7.21 -16.52 2.25
N VAL A 137 -7.55 -16.14 3.48
CA VAL A 137 -6.95 -15.00 4.17
C VAL A 137 -5.71 -15.50 4.90
N VAL A 138 -4.63 -14.72 4.79
CA VAL A 138 -3.37 -14.96 5.49
C VAL A 138 -2.95 -13.69 6.21
N HIS A 139 -2.20 -13.85 7.31
CA HIS A 139 -1.70 -12.74 8.08
C HIS A 139 -0.47 -12.12 7.40
N LEU A 140 -0.35 -10.80 7.50
CA LEU A 140 0.79 -10.03 7.03
C LEU A 140 1.37 -9.26 8.22
N ASP A 141 2.65 -9.47 8.48
CA ASP A 141 3.36 -8.67 9.47
C ASP A 141 3.59 -7.25 8.97
N SER A 142 3.54 -6.31 9.90
CA SER A 142 3.73 -4.88 9.65
C SER A 142 4.87 -4.37 10.53
N TRP A 143 5.99 -4.01 9.92
CA TRP A 143 7.16 -3.56 10.68
C TRP A 143 7.17 -2.05 10.81
N GLN A 144 7.10 -1.55 12.04
CA GLN A 144 7.28 -0.14 12.33
C GLN A 144 8.77 0.13 12.57
N ALA A 145 9.38 0.92 11.69
CA ALA A 145 10.76 1.36 11.86
C ALA A 145 10.79 2.80 12.39
N VAL A 146 11.68 3.05 13.35
CA VAL A 146 12.01 4.38 13.87
C VAL A 146 13.48 4.63 13.57
N ILE A 147 13.75 5.75 12.88
CA ILE A 147 15.06 6.12 12.37
C ILE A 147 15.47 7.42 13.06
N ARG A 148 16.57 7.37 13.81
CA ARG A 148 17.18 8.54 14.44
C ARG A 148 18.41 8.94 13.64
N MET A 149 18.51 10.22 13.30
CA MET A 149 19.65 10.77 12.58
C MET A 149 20.17 12.03 13.29
N PRO A 150 21.45 12.39 13.10
CA PRO A 150 21.97 13.68 13.52
C PRO A 150 21.13 14.85 12.97
N GLU A 151 21.23 16.01 13.60
CA GLU A 151 20.54 17.22 13.16
C GLU A 151 20.83 17.51 11.67
N GLY A 152 19.76 17.63 10.89
CA GLY A 152 19.82 17.84 9.45
C GLY A 152 18.41 17.87 8.88
N GLU A 153 18.16 18.76 7.92
CA GLU A 153 16.87 18.85 7.24
C GLU A 153 16.87 17.88 6.06
N ILE A 154 16.04 16.83 6.14
CA ILE A 154 15.67 16.07 4.95
C ILE A 154 14.70 16.96 4.16
N THR A 155 15.17 17.47 3.01
CA THR A 155 14.37 18.31 2.12
C THR A 155 13.16 17.57 1.56
N GLU A 156 13.31 16.29 1.24
CA GLU A 156 12.22 15.45 0.71
C GLU A 156 12.16 14.10 1.42
N LEU A 157 11.14 13.93 2.26
CA LEU A 157 10.86 12.67 2.93
C LEU A 157 10.20 11.67 1.97
N PRO A 158 10.68 10.42 1.90
CA PRO A 158 9.96 9.36 1.20
C PRO A 158 8.55 9.19 1.75
N HIS A 159 7.57 8.88 0.91
CA HIS A 159 6.17 8.69 1.33
C HIS A 159 5.96 7.64 2.44
N ALA A 160 6.91 6.70 2.60
CA ALA A 160 6.86 5.68 3.64
C ALA A 160 7.26 6.20 5.03
N LEU A 161 7.88 7.38 5.11
CA LEU A 161 8.40 7.98 6.34
C LEU A 161 7.69 9.29 6.65
N LYS A 162 7.51 9.55 7.95
CA LYS A 162 7.05 10.83 8.50
C LYS A 162 7.91 11.19 9.70
N LYS A 163 7.88 12.46 10.12
CA LYS A 163 8.53 12.88 11.37
C LYS A 163 7.88 12.13 12.53
N ALA A 164 8.70 11.62 13.45
CA ALA A 164 8.23 10.88 14.60
C ALA A 164 7.63 11.84 15.63
N GLU A 165 6.48 11.47 16.19
CA GLU A 165 5.83 12.25 17.23
C GLU A 165 6.61 12.15 18.55
N PRO A 166 6.46 13.11 19.49
CA PRO A 166 7.17 13.07 20.77
C PRO A 166 6.97 11.76 21.55
N ALA A 167 5.78 11.15 21.45
CA ALA A 167 5.49 9.86 22.06
C ALA A 167 6.34 8.72 21.47
N ASP A 168 6.53 8.70 20.14
CA ASP A 168 7.36 7.71 19.45
C ASP A 168 8.83 7.84 19.85
N GLN A 169 9.30 9.08 20.05
CA GLN A 169 10.67 9.37 20.48
C GLN A 169 10.93 8.88 21.91
N LEU A 170 9.95 9.02 22.80
CA LEU A 170 10.02 8.54 24.18
C LEU A 170 10.01 7.01 24.26
N GLU A 171 9.21 6.33 23.44
CA GLU A 171 9.23 4.86 23.38
C GLU A 171 10.59 4.35 22.86
N PHE A 172 11.14 4.99 21.84
CA PHE A 172 12.44 4.62 21.28
C PHE A 172 13.59 4.87 22.25
N SER A 173 13.59 5.97 23.00
CA SER A 173 14.64 6.24 24.01
C SER A 173 14.62 5.20 25.13
N LYS A 174 13.42 4.82 25.60
CA LYS A 174 13.24 3.73 26.57
C LYS A 174 13.76 2.38 26.06
N ALA A 175 13.49 2.06 24.78
CA ALA A 175 13.91 0.80 24.18
C ALA A 175 15.42 0.73 23.86
N SER A 176 16.03 1.85 23.47
CA SER A 176 17.44 1.93 23.07
C SER A 176 18.40 2.17 24.24
N GLY A 177 17.91 2.53 25.43
CA GLY A 177 18.73 2.89 26.58
C GLY A 177 19.60 4.14 26.35
N SER A 178 19.32 4.92 25.30
CA SER A 178 20.09 6.11 24.92
C SER A 178 19.37 7.38 25.37
N GLU A 179 20.10 8.27 26.04
CA GLU A 179 19.58 9.59 26.40
C GLU A 179 19.20 10.40 25.15
N LEU A 180 18.16 11.20 25.28
CA LEU A 180 17.71 12.12 24.24
C LEU A 180 18.76 13.23 24.08
N THR A 181 19.79 13.05 23.25
CA THR A 181 20.53 14.18 22.69
C THR A 181 19.54 15.14 22.02
N GLU A 182 19.48 16.38 22.52
CA GLU A 182 18.50 17.42 22.14
C GLU A 182 18.52 17.82 20.65
N LYS A 183 19.48 17.31 19.87
CA LYS A 183 19.76 17.70 18.48
C LYS A 183 19.66 16.53 17.49
N ALA A 184 18.68 15.65 17.65
CA ALA A 184 18.46 14.52 16.74
C ALA A 184 17.10 14.61 16.03
N SER A 185 17.09 14.39 14.72
CA SER A 185 15.85 14.23 13.96
C SER A 185 15.40 12.78 13.99
N CYS A 186 14.12 12.56 14.29
CA CYS A 186 13.54 11.22 14.38
C CYS A 186 12.41 11.06 13.37
N TYR A 187 12.42 9.95 12.65
CA TYR A 187 11.45 9.61 11.61
C TYR A 187 10.88 8.23 11.87
N LYS A 188 9.65 8.01 11.41
CA LYS A 188 8.92 6.76 11.60
C LYS A 188 8.22 6.36 10.30
N GLY A 189 8.21 5.06 10.02
CA GLY A 189 7.50 4.49 8.89
C GLY A 189 7.03 3.07 9.15
N VAL A 190 6.15 2.59 8.27
CA VAL A 190 5.66 1.21 8.27
C VAL A 190 6.08 0.53 6.99
N PHE A 191 6.62 -0.69 7.13
CA PHE A 191 7.18 -1.48 6.04
C PHE A 191 6.55 -2.88 6.04
N TYR A 192 6.31 -3.40 4.83
CA TYR A 192 5.68 -4.72 4.62
C TYR A 192 6.58 -5.70 3.85
N ASN A 193 7.65 -5.22 3.23
CA ASN A 193 8.56 -6.03 2.41
C ASN A 193 9.96 -6.04 2.99
N TYR A 194 10.65 -4.89 2.94
CA TYR A 194 12.02 -4.76 3.39
C TYR A 194 12.34 -3.30 3.75
N LEU A 195 13.37 -3.13 4.58
CA LEU A 195 14.07 -1.89 4.85
C LEU A 195 15.57 -2.20 4.70
N SER A 196 16.29 -1.38 3.94
CA SER A 196 17.72 -1.58 3.64
C SER A 196 18.52 -0.31 3.91
N ILE A 197 19.78 -0.48 4.33
CA ILE A 197 20.75 0.59 4.57
C ILE A 197 22.12 0.20 3.97
N GLY A 198 22.93 1.18 3.59
CA GLY A 198 24.26 0.95 3.00
C GLY A 198 24.23 0.72 1.49
N MET A 199 25.11 -0.14 0.99
CA MET A 199 25.35 -0.32 -0.45
C MET A 199 24.12 -0.77 -1.23
N ASP A 200 23.33 -1.71 -0.70
CA ASP A 200 22.10 -2.17 -1.35
C ASP A 200 21.08 -1.03 -1.51
N ALA A 201 20.89 -0.22 -0.46
CA ALA A 201 20.04 0.96 -0.51
C ALA A 201 20.55 2.01 -1.51
N GLN A 202 21.86 2.21 -1.60
CA GLN A 202 22.47 3.14 -2.57
C GLN A 202 22.22 2.70 -4.01
N VAL A 203 22.38 1.41 -4.30
CA VAL A 203 22.10 0.85 -5.62
C VAL A 203 20.61 0.99 -5.96
N ALA A 204 19.72 0.61 -5.05
CA ALA A 204 18.27 0.76 -5.24
C ALA A 204 17.85 2.23 -5.45
N TYR A 205 18.46 3.17 -4.72
CA TYR A 205 18.25 4.60 -4.90
C TYR A 205 18.68 5.08 -6.29
N GLY A 206 19.86 4.64 -6.76
CA GLY A 206 20.33 4.94 -8.12
C GLY A 206 19.34 4.48 -9.20
N PHE A 207 18.77 3.27 -9.05
CA PHE A 207 17.73 2.79 -9.96
C PHE A 207 16.45 3.63 -9.91
N HIS A 208 16.01 4.04 -8.71
CA HIS A 208 14.81 4.88 -8.56
C HIS A 208 15.00 6.25 -9.21
N HIS A 209 16.12 6.92 -8.93
CA HIS A 209 16.44 8.23 -9.49
C HIS A 209 16.51 8.19 -11.01
N LEU A 210 17.19 7.17 -11.57
CA LEU A 210 17.28 6.96 -13.01
C LEU A 210 15.92 6.74 -13.68
N ARG A 211 14.98 6.09 -12.97
CA ARG A 211 13.60 5.90 -13.45
C ARG A 211 12.85 7.23 -13.50
N ASP A 212 13.03 8.09 -12.49
CA ASP A 212 12.35 9.37 -12.41
C ASP A 212 12.92 10.37 -13.44
N GLU A 213 14.24 10.38 -13.64
CA GLU A 213 14.90 11.24 -14.64
C GLU A 213 14.66 10.76 -16.08
N LYS A 214 14.64 9.44 -16.31
CA LYS A 214 14.53 8.85 -17.65
C LYS A 214 13.42 7.78 -17.70
N PRO A 215 12.13 8.19 -17.61
CA PRO A 215 11.01 7.25 -17.59
C PRO A 215 10.91 6.37 -18.84
N TYR A 216 11.43 6.86 -19.98
CA TYR A 216 11.49 6.10 -21.24
C TYR A 216 12.45 4.89 -21.18
N LEU A 217 13.43 4.90 -20.26
CA LEU A 217 14.36 3.77 -20.07
C LEU A 217 13.79 2.68 -19.15
N ALA A 218 12.66 2.91 -18.48
CA ALA A 218 12.07 2.01 -17.48
C ALA A 218 10.80 1.30 -17.98
N GLN A 219 10.61 1.21 -19.30
CA GLN A 219 9.35 0.75 -19.91
C GLN A 219 9.13 -0.78 -19.92
N GLY A 220 9.98 -1.59 -19.26
CA GLY A 220 9.69 -3.02 -19.19
C GLY A 220 10.57 -3.87 -18.26
N PRO A 221 10.09 -5.08 -17.88
CA PRO A 221 10.80 -5.99 -16.99
C PRO A 221 12.16 -6.44 -17.51
N VAL A 222 12.32 -6.55 -18.84
CA VAL A 222 13.57 -6.96 -19.49
C VAL A 222 14.62 -5.85 -19.41
N ALA A 223 14.23 -4.60 -19.68
CA ALA A 223 15.11 -3.44 -19.58
C ALA A 223 15.58 -3.16 -18.13
N ASN A 224 14.81 -3.62 -17.14
CA ASN A 224 15.17 -3.56 -15.73
C ASN A 224 16.07 -4.72 -15.28
N LYS A 225 15.94 -5.92 -15.90
CA LYS A 225 16.79 -7.08 -15.60
C LYS A 225 18.19 -6.96 -16.18
N VAL A 226 18.34 -6.55 -17.44
CA VAL A 226 19.65 -6.39 -18.11
C VAL A 226 20.53 -5.36 -17.38
N ARG A 227 19.93 -4.40 -16.68
CA ARG A 227 20.65 -3.35 -15.94
C ARG A 227 21.14 -3.77 -14.56
N LYS A 228 20.53 -4.80 -13.95
CA LYS A 228 21.01 -5.41 -12.69
C LYS A 228 22.37 -6.11 -12.85
N GLU A 229 22.74 -6.46 -14.08
CA GLU A 229 24.00 -7.14 -14.40
C GLU A 229 25.10 -6.18 -14.88
N LEU A 230 24.78 -4.90 -15.12
CA LEU A 230 25.69 -3.89 -15.67
C LEU A 230 26.16 -2.83 -14.65
N LEU A 231 25.70 -2.92 -13.41
CA LEU A 231 26.11 -2.11 -12.25
C LEU A 231 26.58 -3.04 -11.14
#